data_AF-A0A6M3LFL0-F1
#
_entry.id   AF-A0A6M3LFL0-F1
#
_cell.length_a   1.000
_cell.length_b   1.000
_cell.length_c   1.000
_cell.angle_alpha   90.00
_cell.angle_beta   90.00
_cell.angle_gamma   90.00
#
_symmetry.space_group_name_H-M   'P 1'
#
loop_
_entity.id
_entity.type
_entity.pdbx_description
1 polymer ?
#
loop_
_entity_poly.entity_id
_entity_poly.type
_entity_poly.pdbx_seq_one_letter_code
_entity_poly.pdbx_strand_id
1 'polypeptide(L)'
;MPTMIGNAYEILSQVRYGINEYSTAKVQGTDATGAFLNAELMRHINNAQYHIWSILFEQFPEYFLTSASIAFTSSVASLPSDHFKIREILDSDGYPIIPINIGKRHIADNTGSENAYYRYGNTLRIDADSVTETGTIWYYSRCRELETGMTSAGGALSATLATTAKAIA
;
A
#
# COMPACT_ATOMS: atom_id res chain seq x y z
N MET A 1 -16.14 1.92 36.86
CA MET A 1 -16.72 0.68 36.31
C MET A 1 -15.94 0.33 35.06
N PRO A 2 -15.52 -0.93 34.86
CA PRO A 2 -14.72 -1.31 33.71
C PRO A 2 -15.61 -1.31 32.45
N THR A 3 -15.19 -0.57 31.43
CA THR A 3 -15.82 -0.50 30.12
C THR A 3 -15.72 -1.86 29.43
N MET A 4 -16.87 -2.49 29.16
CA MET A 4 -16.93 -3.68 28.32
C MET A 4 -16.24 -3.36 26.98
N ILE A 5 -15.23 -4.14 26.66
CA ILE A 5 -14.69 -4.23 25.30
C ILE A 5 -15.83 -4.83 24.48
N GLY A 6 -16.56 -3.99 23.75
CA GLY A 6 -17.71 -4.39 22.96
C GLY A 6 -17.34 -5.56 22.05
N ASN A 7 -18.23 -6.55 21.93
CA ASN A 7 -17.96 -7.65 21.02
C ASN A 7 -17.77 -7.09 19.59
N ALA A 8 -17.14 -7.84 18.70
CA ALA A 8 -16.86 -7.37 17.35
C ALA A 8 -18.11 -6.87 16.60
N TYR A 9 -19.30 -7.39 16.94
CA TYR A 9 -20.59 -6.96 16.40
C TYR A 9 -21.00 -5.57 16.89
N GLU A 10 -20.80 -5.25 18.17
CA GLU A 10 -21.09 -3.92 18.73
C GLU A 10 -20.14 -2.85 18.20
N ILE A 11 -18.85 -3.18 18.04
CA ILE A 11 -17.88 -2.29 17.39
C ILE A 11 -18.30 -2.03 15.94
N LEU A 12 -18.69 -3.08 15.19
CA LEU A 12 -19.19 -2.93 13.82
C LEU A 12 -20.47 -2.11 13.76
N SER A 13 -21.40 -2.31 14.69
CA SER A 13 -22.65 -1.54 14.77
C SER A 13 -22.37 -0.05 15.03
N GLN A 14 -21.45 0.27 15.93
CA GLN A 14 -21.05 1.66 16.21
C GLN A 14 -20.35 2.31 15.01
N VAL A 15 -19.50 1.57 14.30
CA VAL A 15 -18.88 2.06 13.04
C VAL A 15 -19.96 2.35 12.00
N ARG A 16 -20.91 1.42 11.79
CA ARG A 16 -22.05 1.58 10.85
C ARG A 16 -22.93 2.78 11.18
N TYR A 17 -23.17 3.00 12.47
CA TYR A 17 -23.89 4.17 12.95
C TYR A 17 -23.08 5.47 12.74
N GLY A 18 -21.79 5.46 13.05
CA GLY A 18 -20.90 6.61 12.89
C GLY A 18 -20.71 7.05 11.43
N ILE A 19 -20.67 6.10 10.49
CA ILE A 19 -20.67 6.38 9.04
C ILE A 19 -22.07 6.69 8.49
N ASN A 20 -23.09 6.65 9.34
CA ASN A 20 -24.46 7.03 9.04
C ASN A 20 -25.06 6.23 7.87
N GLU A 21 -24.78 4.92 7.83
CA GLU A 21 -25.16 3.99 6.75
C GLU A 21 -26.68 4.02 6.41
N TYR A 22 -27.51 4.42 7.36
CA TYR A 22 -28.98 4.46 7.23
C TYR A 22 -29.56 5.86 6.98
N SER A 23 -28.73 6.91 6.89
CA SER A 23 -29.21 8.29 6.73
C SER A 23 -29.46 8.63 5.27
N THR A 24 -30.72 8.86 4.90
CA THR A 24 -31.11 9.39 3.57
C THR A 24 -30.91 10.91 3.44
N ALA A 25 -30.73 11.62 4.57
CA ALA A 25 -30.68 13.08 4.62
C ALA A 25 -29.33 13.68 4.16
N LYS A 26 -28.23 12.91 4.20
CA LYS A 26 -26.91 13.34 3.69
C LYS A 26 -26.56 12.75 2.31
N VAL A 27 -27.52 12.06 1.67
CA VAL A 27 -27.39 11.47 0.31
C VAL A 27 -27.53 12.55 -0.79
N GLN A 28 -27.81 13.81 -0.43
CA GLN A 28 -28.04 14.91 -1.39
C GLN A 28 -26.78 15.76 -1.68
N GLY A 29 -25.59 15.17 -1.59
CA GLY A 29 -24.36 15.77 -2.11
C GLY A 29 -24.10 15.30 -3.54
N THR A 30 -25.01 15.56 -4.47
CA THR A 30 -25.00 14.98 -5.81
C THR A 30 -24.84 16.05 -6.89
N ASP A 31 -23.85 15.89 -7.77
CA ASP A 31 -24.16 16.10 -9.18
C ASP A 31 -25.12 14.99 -9.63
N ALA A 32 -25.83 15.14 -10.74
CA ALA A 32 -26.88 14.21 -11.15
C ALA A 32 -26.40 12.75 -11.40
N THR A 33 -25.12 12.42 -11.18
CA THR A 33 -24.52 11.11 -11.45
C THR A 33 -24.15 10.29 -10.21
N GLY A 34 -24.14 10.87 -9.00
CA GLY A 34 -23.79 10.13 -7.77
C GLY A 34 -22.29 9.90 -7.54
N ALA A 35 -21.41 10.46 -8.39
CA ALA A 35 -19.97 10.18 -8.39
C ALA A 35 -19.22 10.70 -7.15
N PHE A 36 -19.57 11.89 -6.63
CA PHE A 36 -18.86 12.51 -5.51
C PHE A 36 -19.06 11.78 -4.17
N LEU A 37 -20.22 11.17 -3.94
CA LEU A 37 -20.51 10.42 -2.71
C LEU A 37 -19.71 9.11 -2.63
N ASN A 38 -19.54 8.43 -3.77
CA ASN A 38 -18.76 7.21 -3.83
C ASN A 38 -17.27 7.48 -3.57
N ALA A 39 -16.73 8.56 -4.12
CA ALA A 39 -15.34 8.96 -3.87
C ALA A 39 -15.08 9.27 -2.38
N GLU A 40 -16.00 9.98 -1.73
CA GLU A 40 -15.85 10.34 -0.31
C GLU A 40 -16.00 9.12 0.62
N LEU A 41 -16.96 8.22 0.34
CA LEU A 41 -17.09 6.96 1.06
C LEU A 41 -15.84 6.08 0.89
N MET A 42 -15.32 5.98 -0.32
CA MET A 42 -14.09 5.23 -0.61
C MET A 42 -12.89 5.81 0.15
N ARG A 43 -12.78 7.14 0.22
CA ARG A 43 -11.77 7.83 1.04
C ARG A 43 -11.91 7.45 2.52
N HIS A 44 -13.11 7.49 3.08
CA HIS A 44 -13.35 7.09 4.48
C HIS A 44 -13.03 5.62 4.74
N ILE A 45 -13.39 4.72 3.82
CA ILE A 45 -13.09 3.30 3.94
C ILE A 45 -11.58 3.06 3.86
N ASN A 46 -10.88 3.68 2.91
CA ASN A 46 -9.41 3.58 2.80
C ASN A 46 -8.72 4.11 4.05
N ASN A 47 -9.18 5.25 4.61
CA ASN A 47 -8.64 5.78 5.86
C ASN A 47 -8.86 4.83 7.04
N ALA A 48 -10.05 4.23 7.15
CA ALA A 48 -10.35 3.26 8.20
C ALA A 48 -9.49 1.98 8.05
N GLN A 49 -9.32 1.49 6.82
CA GLN A 49 -8.43 0.37 6.52
C GLN A 49 -6.99 0.68 6.91
N TYR A 50 -6.48 1.86 6.55
CA TYR A 50 -5.13 2.28 6.91
C TYR A 50 -4.94 2.37 8.43
N HIS A 51 -5.93 2.87 9.16
CA HIS A 51 -5.88 2.94 10.62
C HIS A 51 -5.84 1.56 11.28
N ILE A 52 -6.67 0.63 10.82
CA ILE A 52 -6.63 -0.76 11.30
C ILE A 52 -5.30 -1.41 10.94
N TRP A 53 -4.86 -1.22 9.69
CA TRP A 53 -3.58 -1.74 9.20
C TRP A 53 -2.41 -1.20 10.04
N SER A 54 -2.39 0.08 10.42
CA SER A 54 -1.30 0.65 11.21
C SER A 54 -1.23 0.06 12.62
N ILE A 55 -2.38 -0.16 13.26
CA ILE A 55 -2.46 -0.83 14.57
C ILE A 55 -1.95 -2.26 14.46
N LEU A 56 -2.40 -3.01 13.45
CA LEU A 56 -1.97 -4.38 13.23
C LEU A 56 -0.48 -4.47 12.88
N PHE A 57 0.03 -3.54 12.09
CA PHE A 57 1.44 -3.49 11.71
C PHE A 57 2.36 -3.20 12.91
N GLU A 58 1.92 -2.35 13.84
CA GLU A 58 2.67 -2.07 15.07
C GLU A 58 2.72 -3.29 16.01
N GLN A 59 1.61 -4.03 16.11
CA GLN A 59 1.51 -5.19 17.01
C GLN A 59 2.09 -6.48 16.43
N PHE A 60 1.93 -6.69 15.13
CA PHE A 60 2.19 -7.96 14.45
C PHE A 60 2.90 -7.74 13.09
N PRO A 61 4.06 -7.06 13.05
CA PRO A 61 4.74 -6.70 11.81
C PRO A 61 5.12 -7.90 10.94
N GLU A 62 5.38 -9.06 11.55
CA GLU A 62 5.75 -10.30 10.87
C GLU A 62 4.68 -10.81 9.90
N TYR A 63 3.40 -10.54 10.15
CA TYR A 63 2.32 -10.95 9.25
C TYR A 63 2.30 -10.17 7.93
N PHE A 64 2.98 -9.02 7.89
CA PHE A 64 3.08 -8.17 6.71
C PHE A 64 4.38 -8.38 5.96
N LEU A 65 5.32 -9.15 6.53
CA LEU A 65 6.61 -9.42 5.93
C LEU A 65 6.47 -10.44 4.79
N THR A 66 6.97 -10.07 3.62
CA THR A 66 6.99 -10.93 2.44
C THR A 66 8.31 -10.77 1.69
N SER A 67 8.58 -11.69 0.77
CA SER A 67 9.76 -11.67 -0.10
C SER A 67 9.35 -11.68 -1.56
N ALA A 68 10.14 -11.04 -2.42
CA ALA A 68 10.02 -11.16 -3.87
C ALA A 68 11.41 -11.22 -4.51
N SER A 69 11.49 -11.78 -5.71
CA SER A 69 12.67 -11.65 -6.56
C SER A 69 12.75 -10.24 -7.11
N ILE A 70 13.94 -9.65 -7.11
CA ILE A 70 14.21 -8.32 -7.64
C ILE A 70 15.30 -8.41 -8.71
N ALA A 71 14.94 -8.11 -9.95
CA ALA A 71 15.86 -8.14 -11.08
C ALA A 71 16.50 -6.77 -11.27
N PHE A 72 17.83 -6.71 -11.16
CA PHE A 72 18.61 -5.53 -11.48
C PHE A 72 18.99 -5.54 -12.96
N THR A 73 18.77 -4.40 -13.61
CA THR A 73 19.23 -4.12 -14.97
C THR A 73 20.03 -2.83 -14.93
N SER A 74 21.32 -2.90 -15.25
CA SER A 74 22.23 -1.75 -15.14
C SER A 74 22.18 -1.09 -13.75
N SER A 75 22.24 -1.92 -12.71
CA SER A 75 22.20 -1.55 -11.29
C SER A 75 20.88 -0.94 -10.80
N VAL A 76 19.81 -0.99 -11.61
CA VAL A 76 18.50 -0.44 -11.26
C VAL A 76 17.46 -1.56 -11.22
N ALA A 77 16.61 -1.56 -10.20
CA ALA A 77 15.46 -2.44 -10.11
C ALA A 77 14.21 -1.69 -9.66
N SER A 78 13.04 -2.16 -10.11
CA SER A 78 11.75 -1.63 -9.65
C SER A 78 11.34 -2.28 -8.33
N LEU A 79 10.81 -1.49 -7.41
CA LEU A 79 10.21 -2.02 -6.20
C LEU A 79 8.86 -2.69 -6.51
N PRO A 80 8.46 -3.72 -5.74
CA PRO A 80 7.11 -4.27 -5.81
C PRO A 80 6.04 -3.18 -5.65
N SER A 81 4.94 -3.28 -6.38
CA SER A 81 3.87 -2.26 -6.37
C SER A 81 3.17 -2.14 -5.01
N ASP A 82 3.19 -3.22 -4.23
CA ASP A 82 2.66 -3.30 -2.88
C ASP A 82 3.72 -3.21 -1.78
N HIS A 83 4.94 -2.75 -2.09
CA HIS A 83 5.94 -2.47 -1.07
C HIS A 83 5.53 -1.25 -0.20
N PHE A 84 5.59 -1.41 1.12
CA PHE A 84 5.53 -0.32 2.10
C PHE A 84 6.91 0.08 2.60
N LYS A 85 7.64 -0.87 3.18
CA LYS A 85 8.96 -0.64 3.78
C LYS A 85 9.89 -1.83 3.53
N ILE A 86 11.09 -1.56 3.03
CA ILE A 86 12.15 -2.57 2.86
C ILE A 86 12.67 -2.99 4.23
N ARG A 87 12.80 -4.30 4.45
CA ARG A 87 13.49 -4.89 5.61
C ARG A 87 14.95 -5.14 5.27
N GLU A 88 15.19 -5.87 4.18
CA GLU A 88 16.53 -6.25 3.72
C GLU A 88 16.49 -6.61 2.24
N ILE A 89 17.65 -6.52 1.59
CA ILE A 89 17.85 -6.94 0.20
C ILE A 89 19.07 -7.84 0.21
N LEU A 90 18.94 -8.99 -0.43
CA LEU A 90 19.98 -9.95 -0.62
C LEU A 90 20.38 -9.96 -2.09
N ASP A 91 21.67 -10.07 -2.36
CA ASP A 91 22.18 -10.32 -3.71
C ASP A 91 21.85 -11.74 -4.20
N SER A 92 22.42 -12.13 -5.34
CA SER A 92 22.24 -13.44 -5.94
C SER A 92 22.84 -14.58 -5.11
N ASP A 93 23.86 -14.29 -4.29
CA ASP A 93 24.57 -15.23 -3.43
C ASP A 93 24.01 -15.27 -1.99
N GLY A 94 23.05 -14.40 -1.66
CA GLY A 94 22.40 -14.32 -0.37
C GLY A 94 23.06 -13.36 0.63
N TYR A 95 24.02 -12.53 0.19
CA TYR A 95 24.62 -11.50 1.04
C TYR A 95 23.76 -10.24 1.09
N PRO A 96 23.66 -9.60 2.28
CA PRO A 96 22.86 -8.40 2.44
C PRO A 96 23.50 -7.19 1.75
N ILE A 97 22.72 -6.48 0.94
CA ILE A 97 23.07 -5.19 0.35
C ILE A 97 22.68 -4.09 1.34
N ILE A 98 23.63 -3.20 1.67
CA ILE A 98 23.51 -2.23 2.76
C ILE A 98 22.84 -0.94 2.26
N PRO A 99 21.84 -0.39 2.99
CA PRO A 99 21.24 0.89 2.60
C PRO A 99 22.20 2.06 2.82
N ILE A 100 22.31 2.93 1.83
CA ILE A 100 23.01 4.22 1.89
C ILE A 100 22.10 5.37 1.50
N ASN A 101 22.44 6.57 1.97
CA ASN A 101 21.79 7.80 1.51
C ASN A 101 22.31 8.19 0.13
N ILE A 102 21.46 8.82 -0.69
CA ILE A 102 21.85 9.27 -2.04
C ILE A 102 23.04 10.26 -2.02
N GLY A 103 23.21 11.04 -0.95
CA GLY A 103 24.36 11.94 -0.79
C GLY A 103 25.68 11.23 -0.44
N LYS A 104 25.63 9.93 -0.11
CA LYS A 104 26.81 9.08 0.12
C LYS A 104 27.14 8.19 -1.09
N ARG A 105 26.43 8.36 -2.20
CA ARG A 105 26.68 7.66 -3.46
C ARG A 105 28.11 7.94 -3.94
N HIS A 106 28.75 6.96 -4.57
CA HIS A 106 29.99 7.24 -5.28
C HIS A 106 29.77 8.26 -6.41
N ILE A 107 30.78 9.11 -6.58
CA ILE A 107 30.90 10.00 -7.74
C ILE A 107 31.29 9.12 -8.93
N ALA A 108 30.75 9.43 -10.12
CA ALA A 108 30.80 8.56 -11.32
C ALA A 108 32.20 8.07 -11.76
N ASP A 109 33.28 8.70 -11.27
CA ASP A 109 34.66 8.33 -11.61
C ASP A 109 35.35 7.48 -10.50
N ASN A 110 34.66 7.21 -9.40
CA ASN A 110 35.13 6.35 -8.31
C ASN A 110 34.44 4.99 -8.39
N THR A 111 35.19 3.92 -8.17
CA THR A 111 34.59 2.60 -7.97
C THR A 111 33.63 2.65 -6.79
N GLY A 112 32.37 2.30 -7.04
CA GLY A 112 31.32 2.29 -6.04
C GLY A 112 31.61 1.42 -4.84
N SER A 113 30.96 1.69 -3.71
CA SER A 113 31.02 0.82 -2.55
C SER A 113 30.31 -0.48 -2.90
N GLU A 114 31.08 -1.55 -3.10
CA GLU A 114 30.55 -2.90 -3.30
C GLU A 114 29.47 -3.17 -2.24
N ASN A 115 28.27 -3.53 -2.71
CA ASN A 115 27.12 -3.95 -1.90
C ASN A 115 26.41 -2.85 -1.09
N ALA A 116 26.32 -1.62 -1.62
CA ALA A 116 25.41 -0.60 -1.11
C ALA A 116 24.23 -0.33 -2.07
N TYR A 117 23.07 0.05 -1.54
CA TYR A 117 21.92 0.51 -2.34
C TYR A 117 21.32 1.81 -1.83
N TYR A 118 20.74 2.59 -2.72
CA TYR A 118 19.89 3.72 -2.36
C TYR A 118 18.57 3.67 -3.12
N ARG A 119 17.55 4.35 -2.58
CA ARG A 119 16.23 4.45 -3.20
C ARG A 119 16.12 5.74 -4.01
N TYR A 120 15.49 5.64 -5.18
CA TYR A 120 15.13 6.79 -5.99
C TYR A 120 13.70 6.63 -6.53
N GLY A 121 12.73 7.30 -5.90
CA GLY A 121 11.31 7.13 -6.24
C GLY A 121 10.83 5.68 -5.99
N ASN A 122 10.32 5.04 -7.05
CA ASN A 122 9.87 3.64 -7.02
C ASN A 122 10.94 2.63 -7.47
N THR A 123 12.18 3.09 -7.66
CA THR A 123 13.29 2.21 -8.01
C THR A 123 14.32 2.14 -6.89
N LEU A 124 15.01 1.01 -6.88
CA LEU A 124 16.21 0.76 -6.10
C LEU A 124 17.41 0.85 -7.03
N ARG A 125 18.51 1.40 -6.54
CA ARG A 125 19.76 1.44 -7.28
C ARG A 125 20.90 0.93 -6.42
N ILE A 126 21.65 -0.04 -6.95
CA ILE A 126 22.91 -0.49 -6.37
C ILE A 126 23.99 0.53 -6.71
N ASP A 127 24.82 0.84 -5.73
CA ASP A 127 25.96 1.76 -5.82
C ASP A 127 27.18 1.09 -6.47
N ALA A 128 26.95 0.44 -7.60
CA ALA A 128 27.97 -0.22 -8.42
C ALA A 128 27.58 -0.09 -9.90
N ASP A 129 28.53 -0.24 -10.80
CA ASP A 129 28.27 -0.12 -12.23
C ASP A 129 27.88 -1.46 -12.87
N SER A 130 26.89 -1.41 -13.76
CA SER A 130 26.50 -2.53 -14.64
C SER A 130 26.03 -3.82 -13.95
N VAL A 131 25.54 -3.76 -12.70
CA VAL A 131 25.00 -4.93 -12.00
C VAL A 131 23.75 -5.42 -12.72
N THR A 132 23.79 -6.66 -13.20
CA THR A 132 22.69 -7.30 -13.94
C THR A 132 22.45 -8.69 -13.37
N GLU A 133 21.84 -8.73 -12.19
CA GLU A 133 21.62 -9.95 -11.41
C GLU A 133 20.23 -9.94 -10.79
N THR A 134 19.75 -11.10 -10.35
CA THR A 134 18.49 -11.21 -9.61
C THR A 134 18.79 -11.49 -8.15
N GLY A 135 18.37 -10.57 -7.29
CA GLY A 135 18.44 -10.71 -5.84
C GLY A 135 17.09 -11.05 -5.23
N THR A 136 17.05 -11.06 -3.90
CA THR A 136 15.81 -11.22 -3.11
C THR A 136 15.57 -9.97 -2.29
N ILE A 137 14.37 -9.38 -2.38
CA ILE A 137 13.94 -8.30 -1.51
C ILE A 137 12.97 -8.82 -0.46
N TRP A 138 13.24 -8.54 0.80
CA TRP A 138 12.32 -8.73 1.91
C TRP A 138 11.73 -7.39 2.30
N TYR A 139 10.40 -7.30 2.35
CA TYR A 139 9.71 -6.05 2.60
C TYR A 139 8.37 -6.28 3.30
N TYR A 140 7.90 -5.24 3.98
CA TYR A 140 6.56 -5.19 4.51
C TYR A 140 5.60 -4.73 3.42
N SER A 141 4.51 -5.48 3.24
CA SER A 141 3.44 -5.15 2.29
C SER A 141 2.61 -3.96 2.76
N ARG A 142 2.13 -3.14 1.81
CA ARG A 142 1.28 -1.97 2.05
C ARG A 142 -0.18 -2.38 2.23
N CYS A 143 -0.93 -1.54 2.95
CA CYS A 143 -2.38 -1.54 2.86
C CYS A 143 -2.79 -1.23 1.40
N ARG A 144 -3.59 -2.12 0.80
CA ARG A 144 -4.13 -1.89 -0.55
C ARG A 144 -5.36 -0.98 -0.43
N GLU A 145 -5.38 0.08 -1.22
CA GLU A 145 -6.55 0.95 -1.31
C GLU A 145 -7.57 0.33 -2.26
N LEU A 146 -8.85 0.61 -2.04
CA LEU A 146 -9.92 0.04 -2.87
C LEU A 146 -9.89 0.52 -4.34
N GLU A 147 -9.13 1.56 -4.66
CA GLU A 147 -8.89 2.02 -6.04
C GLU A 147 -7.88 1.13 -6.79
N THR A 148 -7.09 0.34 -6.05
CA THR A 148 -6.09 -0.60 -6.59
C THR A 148 -6.77 -1.87 -7.15
N GLY A 149 -7.56 -1.67 -8.20
CA GLY A 149 -8.40 -2.67 -8.86
C GLY A 149 -9.17 -2.13 -10.07
N MET A 150 -9.03 -0.83 -10.38
CA MET A 150 -9.54 -0.22 -11.61
C MET A 150 -8.73 -0.65 -12.84
N THR A 151 -8.68 -1.95 -13.13
CA THR A 151 -8.41 -2.39 -14.50
C THR A 151 -9.62 -2.01 -15.34
N SER A 152 -9.42 -1.11 -16.31
CA SER A 152 -10.43 -0.70 -17.28
C SER A 152 -10.82 -1.89 -18.17
N ALA A 153 -11.74 -2.72 -17.70
CA ALA A 153 -12.44 -3.69 -18.52
C ALA A 153 -13.81 -3.12 -18.85
N GLY A 154 -13.92 -2.44 -19.99
CA GLY A 154 -15.18 -2.14 -20.68
C GLY A 154 -16.26 -1.41 -19.86
N GLY A 155 -16.30 -0.07 -19.98
CA GLY A 155 -17.54 0.70 -19.85
C GLY A 155 -18.20 0.87 -18.46
N ALA A 156 -17.70 0.23 -17.40
CA ALA A 156 -18.24 0.42 -16.04
C ALA A 156 -17.17 1.03 -15.10
N LEU A 157 -17.13 2.36 -15.01
CA LEU A 157 -16.30 3.12 -14.07
C LEU A 157 -17.01 3.30 -12.71
N SER A 158 -17.51 2.22 -12.11
CA SER A 158 -17.95 2.29 -10.71
C SER A 158 -17.41 1.10 -9.95
N ALA A 159 -16.68 1.36 -8.86
CA ALA A 159 -16.55 0.39 -7.79
C ALA A 159 -17.97 0.01 -7.34
N THR A 160 -18.45 -1.17 -7.73
CA THR A 160 -19.75 -1.69 -7.30
C THR A 160 -19.64 -2.18 -5.86
N LEU A 161 -19.37 -1.26 -4.94
CA LEU A 161 -19.66 -1.43 -3.52
C LEU A 161 -21.15 -1.08 -3.36
N ALA A 162 -21.94 -2.16 -3.21
CA ALA A 162 -23.39 -2.18 -3.10
C ALA A 162 -24.17 -1.95 -4.41
N THR A 163 -25.04 -2.91 -4.70
CA THR A 163 -26.16 -2.86 -5.66
C THR A 163 -26.79 -1.47 -5.75
N THR A 164 -27.12 -1.06 -6.97
CA THR A 164 -27.93 0.12 -7.30
C THR A 164 -29.05 0.28 -6.29
N ALA A 165 -29.12 1.44 -5.63
CA ALA A 165 -30.15 1.75 -4.64
C ALA A 165 -31.52 1.33 -5.18
N LYS A 166 -32.20 0.44 -4.43
CA LYS A 166 -33.54 -0.02 -4.78
C LYS A 166 -34.47 1.19 -4.80
N ALA A 167 -35.25 1.34 -5.86
CA ALA A 167 -36.24 2.41 -5.96
C ALA A 167 -37.14 2.39 -4.71
N ILE A 168 -37.35 3.57 -4.12
CA ILE A 168 -38.33 3.76 -3.04
C ILE A 168 -39.70 3.54 -3.69
N ALA A 169 -40.47 2.60 -3.12
CA ALA A 169 -41.87 2.37 -3.45
C ALA A 169 -42.77 3.45 -2.83
#